data_AF-A0A3B9FKN6-F1
#
_entry.id   AF-A0A3B9FKN6-F1
#
_cell.length_a   1.000
_cell.length_b   1.000
_cell.length_c   1.000
_cell.angle_alpha   90.00
_cell.angle_beta   90.00
_cell.angle_gamma   90.00
#
_symmetry.space_group_name_H-M   'P 1'
#
loop_
_entity.id
_entity.type
_entity.pdbx_description
1 polymer ?
#
loop_
_entity_poly.entity_id
_entity_poly.type
_entity_poly.pdbx_seq_one_letter_code
_entity_poly.pdbx_strand_id
1 'polypeptide(L)'
;TPLMEKPGRTWKSAVFTQYPRSLKSHRHRGPGDVMGYAIRTDTHRYVEWREGMDGKVLHRELYDHRKDPQEMKNAAGLKQNAETVAGLAEALANGWRGALPSDTTKP
;
A
#
# COMPACT_ATOMS: atom_id res chain seq x y z
N THR A 1 -17.31 -19.08 -7.78
CA THR A 1 -16.83 -17.68 -7.73
C THR A 1 -17.34 -17.02 -6.46
N PRO A 2 -16.60 -17.11 -5.35
CA PRO A 2 -17.17 -16.88 -4.02
C PRO A 2 -17.69 -15.45 -3.77
N LEU A 3 -17.08 -14.42 -4.36
CA LEU A 3 -17.56 -13.03 -4.21
C LEU A 3 -18.79 -12.74 -5.08
N MET A 4 -18.86 -13.32 -6.28
CA MET A 4 -20.01 -13.15 -7.19
C MET A 4 -21.27 -13.81 -6.63
N GLU A 5 -21.10 -14.91 -5.88
CA GLU A 5 -22.20 -15.63 -5.21
C GLU A 5 -22.59 -15.01 -3.87
N LYS A 6 -21.62 -14.46 -3.12
CA LYS A 6 -21.84 -13.83 -1.81
C LYS A 6 -21.12 -12.47 -1.72
N PRO A 7 -21.72 -11.40 -2.26
CA PRO A 7 -21.09 -10.07 -2.32
C PRO A 7 -20.76 -9.48 -0.95
N GLY A 8 -21.53 -9.82 0.09
CA GLY A 8 -21.31 -9.35 1.47
C GLY A 8 -20.27 -10.15 2.27
N ARG A 9 -19.55 -11.09 1.66
CA ARG A 9 -18.53 -11.88 2.37
C ARG A 9 -17.36 -10.99 2.77
N THR A 10 -16.89 -11.14 4.01
CA THR A 10 -15.63 -10.54 4.45
C THR A 10 -14.49 -10.95 3.51
N TRP A 11 -13.78 -9.95 3.01
CA TRP A 11 -12.68 -10.14 2.07
C TRP A 11 -11.39 -9.55 2.63
N LYS A 12 -10.40 -9.34 1.76
CA LYS A 12 -9.11 -8.79 2.17
C LYS A 12 -9.30 -7.42 2.83
N SER A 13 -8.61 -7.19 3.95
CA SER A 13 -8.63 -5.91 4.67
C SER A 13 -7.86 -4.79 3.97
N ALA A 14 -7.08 -5.13 2.93
CA ALA A 14 -6.29 -4.17 2.17
C ALA A 14 -6.04 -4.65 0.73
N VAL A 15 -5.77 -3.69 -0.16
CA VAL A 15 -5.29 -3.92 -1.52
C VAL A 15 -3.87 -3.39 -1.70
N PHE A 16 -3.13 -3.98 -2.64
CA PHE A 16 -1.70 -3.73 -2.82
C PHE A 16 -1.40 -3.46 -4.28
N THR A 17 -0.51 -2.51 -4.56
CA THR A 17 -0.05 -2.20 -5.92
C THR A 17 1.46 -1.99 -5.97
N GLN A 18 2.04 -2.19 -7.15
CA GLN A 18 3.46 -1.98 -7.43
C GLN A 18 3.60 -1.10 -8.67
N TYR A 19 4.54 -0.15 -8.65
CA TYR A 19 4.77 0.77 -9.76
C TYR A 19 6.25 1.09 -9.96
N PRO A 20 6.90 0.59 -11.03
CA PRO A 20 8.29 0.92 -11.33
C PRO A 20 8.40 2.35 -11.87
N ARG A 21 9.37 3.15 -11.41
CA ARG A 21 9.57 4.54 -11.86
C ARG A 21 11.05 4.84 -12.13
N SER A 22 11.33 5.57 -13.20
CA SER A 22 12.69 6.09 -13.45
C SER A 22 12.89 7.43 -12.74
N LEU A 23 14.09 7.64 -12.20
CA LEU A 23 14.54 8.91 -11.63
C LEU A 23 14.99 9.90 -12.73
N LYS A 24 15.43 9.39 -13.88
CA LYS A 24 16.02 10.20 -14.97
C LYS A 24 15.04 10.46 -16.12
N SER A 25 14.02 9.62 -16.29
CA SER A 25 13.09 9.68 -17.41
C SER A 25 11.65 9.79 -16.94
N HIS A 26 10.89 10.69 -17.57
CA HIS A 26 9.43 10.76 -17.42
C HIS A 26 8.69 9.68 -18.22
N ARG A 27 9.38 8.99 -19.15
CA ARG A 27 8.82 7.90 -19.95
C ARG A 27 9.22 6.57 -19.33
N HIS A 28 8.25 5.68 -19.13
CA HIS A 28 8.50 4.29 -18.74
C HIS A 28 9.23 3.56 -19.87
N ARG A 29 10.52 3.31 -19.66
CA ARG A 29 11.34 2.45 -20.52
C ARG A 29 12.12 1.50 -19.61
N GLY A 30 11.58 0.30 -19.40
CA GLY A 30 12.21 -0.73 -18.57
C GLY A 30 11.81 -0.71 -17.08
N PRO A 31 12.56 -1.43 -16.24
CA PRO A 31 12.17 -1.73 -14.84
C PRO A 31 12.20 -0.54 -13.88
N GLY A 32 12.61 0.65 -14.34
CA GLY A 32 12.75 1.84 -13.50
C GLY A 32 13.98 1.81 -12.61
N ASP A 33 14.27 2.95 -11.98
CA ASP A 33 15.36 3.11 -11.00
C ASP A 33 14.84 2.85 -9.57
N VAL A 34 13.54 3.07 -9.34
CA VAL A 34 12.86 2.88 -8.05
C VAL A 34 11.54 2.15 -8.25
N MET A 35 11.06 1.48 -7.20
CA MET A 35 9.77 0.79 -7.18
C MET A 35 8.88 1.38 -6.09
N GLY A 36 7.66 1.78 -6.46
CA GLY A 36 6.62 2.18 -5.53
C GLY A 36 5.79 0.98 -5.09
N TYR A 37 5.76 0.70 -3.80
CA TYR A 37 4.90 -0.29 -3.15
C TYR A 37 3.81 0.42 -2.38
N ALA A 38 2.54 0.13 -2.68
CA ALA A 38 1.43 0.76 -1.99
C ALA A 38 0.51 -0.26 -1.33
N ILE A 39 -0.02 0.12 -0.16
CA ILE A 39 -1.15 -0.52 0.51
C ILE A 39 -2.28 0.50 0.63
N ARG A 40 -3.50 0.08 0.33
CA ARG A 40 -4.71 0.86 0.57
C ARG A 40 -5.66 0.06 1.46
N THR A 41 -6.03 0.64 2.58
CA THR A 41 -7.08 0.18 3.49
C THR A 41 -8.35 1.02 3.27
N ASP A 42 -9.39 0.78 4.07
CA ASP A 42 -10.61 1.60 4.04
C ASP A 42 -10.37 3.07 4.40
N THR A 43 -9.29 3.35 5.14
CA THR A 43 -9.06 4.68 5.73
C THR A 43 -7.78 5.35 5.25
N HIS A 44 -6.78 4.59 4.81
CA HIS A 44 -5.48 5.14 4.45
C HIS A 44 -4.95 4.54 3.16
N ARG A 45 -4.15 5.35 2.46
CA ARG A 45 -3.19 4.88 1.46
C ARG A 45 -1.78 5.17 1.95
N TYR A 46 -0.94 4.15 1.94
CA TYR A 46 0.47 4.26 2.29
C TYR A 46 1.32 3.76 1.12
N VAL A 47 2.41 4.47 0.83
CA VAL A 47 3.33 4.17 -0.27
C VAL A 47 4.77 4.20 0.22
N GLU A 48 5.57 3.23 -0.21
CA GLU A 48 7.03 3.21 -0.07
C GLU A 48 7.69 3.21 -1.43
N TRP A 49 8.58 4.18 -1.66
CA TRP A 49 9.47 4.19 -2.81
C TRP A 49 10.81 3.56 -2.41
N ARG A 50 11.23 2.49 -3.11
CA ARG A 50 12.43 1.70 -2.79
C ARG A 50 13.41 1.66 -3.96
N GLU A 51 14.70 1.49 -3.67
CA GLU A 51 15.76 1.20 -4.68
C GLU A 51 15.60 -0.21 -5.27
N GLY A 52 14.55 -0.43 -6.07
CA GLY A 52 14.20 -1.75 -6.59
C GLY A 52 13.39 -2.60 -5.60
N MET A 53 13.41 -3.92 -5.77
CA MET A 53 12.48 -4.85 -5.08
C MET A 53 12.80 -4.98 -3.58
N ASP A 54 14.07 -5.24 -3.27
CA ASP A 54 14.60 -5.45 -1.91
C ASP A 54 15.43 -4.27 -1.41
N GLY A 55 15.33 -3.13 -2.11
CA GLY A 55 16.11 -1.95 -1.84
C GLY A 55 15.65 -1.17 -0.62
N LYS A 56 16.50 -0.22 -0.21
CA LYS A 56 16.20 0.70 0.88
C LYS A 56 14.98 1.57 0.54
N VAL A 57 14.15 1.84 1.54
CA VAL A 57 13.07 2.85 1.43
C VAL A 57 13.69 4.23 1.32
N LEU A 58 13.45 4.90 0.20
CA LEU A 58 13.88 6.26 -0.12
C LEU A 58 12.88 7.30 0.36
N HIS A 59 11.59 7.05 0.12
CA HIS A 59 10.51 7.96 0.47
C HIS A 59 9.26 7.20 0.93
N ARG A 60 8.48 7.86 1.78
CA ARG A 60 7.20 7.39 2.29
C ARG A 60 6.12 8.41 2.03
N GLU A 61 4.94 7.92 1.69
CA GLU A 61 3.74 8.73 1.56
C GLU A 61 2.62 8.14 2.41
N LEU A 62 1.86 8.99 3.07
CA LEU A 62 0.68 8.61 3.84
C LEU A 62 -0.45 9.60 3.54
N TYR A 63 -1.59 9.05 3.14
CA TYR A 63 -2.83 9.79 2.91
C TYR A 63 -3.94 9.18 3.77
N ASP A 64 -4.54 10.00 4.65
CA ASP A 64 -5.71 9.63 5.45
C ASP A 64 -6.98 10.08 4.71
N HIS A 65 -7.67 9.14 4.06
CA HIS A 65 -8.85 9.44 3.22
C HIS A 65 -10.03 9.98 4.01
N ARG A 66 -10.05 9.85 5.33
CA ARG A 66 -11.09 10.44 6.17
C ARG A 66 -10.94 11.96 6.27
N LYS A 67 -9.72 12.46 6.13
CA LYS A 67 -9.36 13.89 6.28
C LYS A 67 -8.99 14.54 4.95
N ASP A 68 -8.42 13.75 4.04
CA ASP A 68 -7.94 14.18 2.73
C ASP A 68 -8.36 13.16 1.65
N PRO A 69 -9.64 13.14 1.26
CA PRO A 69 -10.15 12.21 0.25
C PRO A 69 -9.49 12.37 -1.13
N GLN A 70 -8.87 13.54 -1.38
CA GLN A 70 -8.22 13.88 -2.65
C GLN A 70 -6.70 13.62 -2.64
N GLU A 71 -6.16 13.07 -1.54
CA GLU A 71 -4.73 12.73 -1.42
C GLU A 71 -3.79 13.93 -1.72
N MET A 72 -4.18 15.14 -1.31
CA MET A 72 -3.45 16.36 -1.62
C MET A 72 -2.21 16.57 -0.76
N LYS A 73 -2.15 15.97 0.44
CA LYS A 73 -1.09 16.22 1.42
C LYS A 73 -0.47 14.93 1.91
N ASN A 74 0.82 14.75 1.61
CA ASN A 74 1.60 13.67 2.21
C ASN A 74 1.82 13.94 3.71
N ALA A 75 1.27 13.07 4.55
CA ALA A 75 1.30 13.18 6.00
C ALA A 75 2.31 12.24 6.69
N ALA A 76 3.13 11.50 5.94
CA ALA A 76 4.02 10.46 6.47
C ALA A 76 5.12 11.01 7.41
N GLY A 77 5.56 12.26 7.20
CA GLY A 77 6.58 12.92 8.01
C GLY A 77 6.08 13.52 9.32
N LEU A 78 4.76 13.52 9.57
CA LEU A 78 4.20 14.11 10.80
C LEU A 78 4.38 13.15 11.97
N LYS A 79 4.96 13.64 13.08
CA LYS A 79 5.21 12.83 14.29
C LYS A 79 3.98 12.07 14.78
N GLN A 80 2.81 12.71 14.74
CA GLN A 80 1.53 12.12 15.15
C GLN A 80 1.09 10.92 14.30
N ASN A 81 1.65 10.74 13.11
CA ASN A 81 1.34 9.64 12.21
C ASN A 81 2.39 8.52 12.25
N ALA A 82 3.42 8.62 13.10
CA ALA A 82 4.53 7.66 13.11
C ALA A 82 4.06 6.22 13.37
N GLU A 83 3.11 6.04 14.29
CA GLU A 83 2.53 4.72 14.58
C GLU A 83 1.71 4.18 13.40
N THR A 84 0.88 5.01 12.79
CA THR A 84 0.12 4.64 11.58
C THR A 84 1.05 4.23 10.43
N VAL A 85 2.14 4.98 10.22
CA VAL A 85 3.15 4.65 9.21
C VAL A 85 3.81 3.31 9.53
N ALA A 86 4.20 3.06 10.78
CA ALA A 86 4.82 1.80 11.17
C ALA A 86 3.89 0.60 10.94
N GLY A 87 2.63 0.69 11.40
CA GLY A 87 1.65 -0.38 11.22
C GLY A 87 1.32 -0.66 9.76
N LEU A 88 1.20 0.38 8.93
CA LEU A 88 0.96 0.21 7.49
C LEU A 88 2.20 -0.31 6.75
N ALA A 89 3.41 0.04 7.19
CA ALA A 89 4.64 -0.53 6.66
C ALA A 89 4.76 -2.03 6.96
N GLU A 90 4.41 -2.44 8.19
CA GLU A 90 4.34 -3.86 8.57
C GLU A 90 3.28 -4.60 7.75
N ALA A 91 2.07 -4.05 7.63
CA ALA A 91 1.01 -4.63 6.81
C ALA A 91 1.42 -4.77 5.34
N LEU A 92 2.14 -3.78 4.80
CA LEU A 92 2.70 -3.83 3.45
C LEU A 92 3.75 -4.95 3.31
N ALA A 93 4.62 -5.12 4.30
CA ALA A 93 5.62 -6.20 4.32
C ALA A 93 4.99 -7.60 4.40
N ASN A 94 3.91 -7.76 5.17
CA ASN A 94 3.14 -9.01 5.25
C ASN A 94 2.35 -9.31 3.95
N GLY A 95 2.17 -8.28 3.11
CA GLY A 95 1.54 -8.37 1.79
C GLY A 95 0.10 -8.87 1.83
N TRP A 96 -0.41 -9.29 0.66
CA TRP A 96 -1.81 -9.69 0.51
C TRP A 96 -2.21 -10.92 1.35
N ARG A 97 -1.25 -11.74 1.78
CA ARG A 97 -1.51 -12.91 2.63
C ARG A 97 -1.85 -12.49 4.06
N GLY A 98 -1.16 -11.48 4.59
CA GLY A 98 -1.50 -10.90 5.88
C GLY A 98 -2.84 -10.15 5.89
N ALA A 99 -3.36 -9.79 4.72
CA ALA A 99 -4.66 -9.13 4.59
C ALA A 99 -5.85 -10.09 4.43
N LEU A 100 -5.64 -11.42 4.43
CA LEU A 100 -6.74 -12.38 4.29
C LEU A 100 -7.69 -12.33 5.52
N PRO A 101 -9.00 -12.58 5.35
CA PRO A 101 -9.91 -12.75 6.47
C PRO A 101 -9.44 -13.86 7.41
N SER A 102 -9.60 -13.65 8.72
CA SER A 102 -9.29 -14.66 9.74
C SER A 102 -10.15 -15.93 9.61
N ASP A 103 -11.32 -15.81 8.99
CA ASP A 103 -12.30 -16.88 8.82
C ASP A 103 -12.00 -17.67 7.54
N THR A 104 -10.92 -18.46 7.58
CA THR A 104 -10.57 -19.41 6.52
C THR A 104 -10.98 -20.82 6.95
N THR A 105 -12.28 -21.05 7.08
CA THR A 105 -12.80 -22.41 6.84
C THR A 105 -12.49 -22.73 5.38
N LYS A 106 -11.44 -23.52 5.20
CA LYS A 106 -11.04 -24.08 3.91
C LYS A 106 -12.24 -24.89 3.37
N PRO A 107 -12.61 -24.78 2.09
CA PRO A 107 -13.48 -25.79 1.49
C PRO A 107 -12.80 -27.15 1.48
#